data_AF-A0A527FHC9-F1
#
_entry.id   AF-A0A527FHC9-F1
#
_cell.length_a   1.000
_cell.length_b   1.000
_cell.length_c   1.000
_cell.angle_alpha   90.00
_cell.angle_beta   90.00
_cell.angle_gamma   90.00
#
_symmetry.space_group_name_H-M   'P 1'
#
loop_
_entity.id
_entity.type
_entity.pdbx_description
1 polymer ?
#
loop_
_entity_poly.entity_id
_entity_poly.type
_entity_poly.pdbx_seq_one_letter_code
_entity_poly.pdbx_strand_id
1 'polypeptide(L)' 'NGDAGRRFGSVGLPLSEPETVVTLSRSGETIVEGSESTRASEHLSTLCKHLGIRGQHHLVVEQSIPSHAGLG' A
#
# COMPACT_ATOMS: atom_id res chain seq x y z
N ASN A 1 6.72 -11.48 -8.49
CA ASN A 1 6.61 -12.94 -8.27
C ASN A 1 5.78 -13.20 -7.03
N GLY A 2 4.49 -13.51 -7.23
CA GLY A 2 3.52 -13.79 -6.17
C GLY A 2 3.63 -15.22 -5.65
N ASP A 3 4.83 -15.69 -5.34
CA ASP A 3 5.02 -17.03 -4.80
C ASP A 3 5.30 -16.96 -3.30
N ALA A 4 4.23 -16.68 -2.55
CA ALA A 4 4.23 -16.78 -1.10
C ALA A 4 3.86 -18.21 -0.68
N GLY A 5 4.58 -19.23 -1.15
CA GLY A 5 4.52 -20.60 -0.63
C GLY A 5 3.12 -21.19 -0.46
N ARG A 6 2.15 -20.82 -1.30
CA ARG A 6 0.75 -21.23 -1.11
C ARG A 6 0.56 -22.61 -1.72
N ARG A 7 0.12 -23.57 -0.91
CA ARG A 7 -0.14 -24.96 -1.33
C ARG A 7 -1.26 -25.07 -2.39
N PHE A 8 -2.13 -24.06 -2.45
CA PHE A 8 -3.19 -23.91 -3.45
C PHE A 8 -3.21 -22.46 -3.96
N GLY A 9 -3.55 -22.26 -5.23
CA GLY A 9 -3.75 -20.94 -5.82
C GLY A 9 -5.03 -20.25 -5.32
N SER A 10 -5.08 -18.92 -5.41
CA SER A 10 -6.28 -18.12 -5.14
C SER A 10 -6.92 -17.65 -6.44
N VAL A 11 -8.25 -17.63 -6.50
CA VAL A 11 -9.01 -16.94 -7.55
C VAL A 11 -9.56 -15.65 -6.95
N GLY A 12 -9.26 -14.51 -7.57
CA GLY A 12 -9.81 -13.20 -7.19
C GLY A 12 -10.80 -12.71 -8.24
N LEU A 13 -11.86 -12.03 -7.79
CA LEU A 13 -12.78 -11.28 -8.64
C LEU A 13 -12.55 -9.78 -8.38
N PRO A 14 -12.12 -8.99 -9.38
CA PRO A 14 -12.00 -7.55 -9.19
C PRO A 14 -13.39 -6.93 -8.94
N LEU A 15 -13.46 -6.04 -7.95
CA LEU A 15 -14.65 -5.25 -7.62
C LEU A 15 -14.37 -3.79 -7.96
N SER A 16 -15.43 -3.05 -8.31
CA SER A 16 -15.31 -1.60 -8.50
C SER A 16 -15.13 -0.87 -7.18
N GLU A 17 -15.78 -1.34 -6.11
CA GLU A 17 -15.72 -0.79 -4.76
C GLU A 17 -15.88 -1.92 -3.71
N PRO A 18 -15.38 -1.73 -2.48
CA PRO A 18 -14.56 -0.61 -2.02
C PRO A 18 -13.16 -0.63 -2.63
N GLU A 19 -12.54 0.55 -2.76
CA GLU A 19 -11.21 0.72 -3.33
C GLU A 19 -10.21 1.32 -2.34
N THR A 20 -8.92 1.18 -2.66
CA THR A 20 -7.85 1.90 -1.96
C THR A 20 -7.35 3.01 -2.87
N VAL A 21 -7.43 4.25 -2.40
CA VAL A 21 -6.98 5.44 -3.13
C VAL A 21 -5.77 6.03 -2.41
N VAL A 22 -4.66 6.16 -3.14
CA VAL A 22 -3.41 6.72 -2.63
C VAL A 22 -2.83 7.75 -3.59
N THR A 23 -2.32 8.84 -3.03
CA THR A 23 -1.60 9.87 -3.76
C THR A 23 -0.15 9.95 -3.24
N LEU A 24 0.83 9.97 -4.15
CA LEU A 24 2.24 10.04 -3.81
C LEU A 24 2.91 11.21 -4.55
N SER A 25 3.58 12.09 -3.80
CA SER A 25 4.38 13.18 -4.35
C SER A 25 5.77 13.24 -3.74
N ARG A 26 6.67 14.00 -4.36
CA ARG A 26 7.96 14.36 -3.73
C ARG A 26 7.74 15.35 -2.59
N SER A 27 8.62 15.29 -1.60
CA SER A 27 8.64 16.18 -0.44
C SER A 27 10.10 16.40 0.01
N GLY A 28 10.34 17.30 0.96
CA GLY A 28 11.64 17.44 1.63
C GLY A 28 11.88 16.37 2.69
N GLU A 29 10.80 15.80 3.22
CA GLU A 29 10.78 14.79 4.28
C GLU A 29 9.77 13.69 3.93
N THR A 30 9.92 12.51 4.53
CA THR A 30 8.92 11.45 4.36
C THR A 30 7.73 11.72 5.29
N ILE A 31 6.57 11.95 4.69
CA ILE A 31 5.31 12.20 5.40
C ILE A 31 4.29 11.17 4.92
N VAL A 32 3.61 10.51 5.84
CA VAL A 32 2.58 9.51 5.52
C VAL A 32 1.32 9.80 6.33
N GLU A 33 0.23 10.07 5.63
CA GLU A 33 -1.04 10.52 6.21
C GLU A 33 -2.21 9.67 5.70
N GLY A 34 -3.35 9.79 6.37
CA GLY A 34 -4.57 9.07 6.01
C GLY A 34 -4.77 7.75 6.75
N SER A 35 -5.72 6.94 6.27
CA SER A 35 -6.04 5.65 6.88
C SER A 35 -4.91 4.64 6.68
N GLU A 36 -4.72 3.76 7.66
CA GLU A 36 -3.67 2.73 7.62
C GLU A 36 -2.24 3.29 7.38
N SER A 37 -1.96 4.53 7.80
CA SER A 37 -0.71 5.25 7.52
C SER A 37 0.55 4.51 7.99
N THR A 38 0.48 3.76 9.09
CA THR A 38 1.58 2.90 9.57
C THR A 38 1.93 1.83 8.54
N ARG A 39 0.93 1.08 8.05
CA ARG A 39 1.12 0.04 7.03
C ARG A 39 1.60 0.65 5.72
N ALA A 40 1.05 1.80 5.33
CA ALA A 40 1.49 2.53 4.15
C ALA A 40 2.96 2.97 4.23
N SER A 41 3.41 3.43 5.42
CA SER A 41 4.79 3.82 5.69
C SER A 41 5.76 2.64 5.58
N GLU A 42 5.39 1.47 6.10
CA GLU A 42 6.18 0.24 5.98
C GLU A 42 6.36 -0.19 4.52
N HIS A 43 5.27 -0.14 3.74
CA HIS A 43 5.31 -0.42 2.32
C HIS A 43 6.18 0.60 1.56
N LEU A 44 6.02 1.89 1.84
CA LEU A 44 6.84 2.94 1.24
C LEU A 44 8.34 2.73 1.53
N SER A 45 8.70 2.43 2.78
CA SER A 45 10.08 2.12 3.18
C SER A 45 10.63 0.90 2.46
N THR A 46 9.83 -0.16 2.35
CA THR A 46 10.20 -1.40 1.64
C THR A 46 10.43 -1.14 0.15
N LEU A 47 9.55 -0.38 -0.50
CA LEU A 47 9.67 -0.02 -1.90
C LEU A 47 10.89 0.86 -2.15
N CYS A 48 11.15 1.86 -1.29
CA CYS A 48 12.34 2.70 -1.42
C CYS A 48 13.63 1.87 -1.36
N LYS A 49 13.71 0.94 -0.39
CA LYS A 49 14.84 0.01 -0.26
C LYS A 49 14.99 -0.90 -1.49
N HIS A 50 13.89 -1.49 -1.95
CA HIS A 50 13.90 -2.43 -3.07
C HIS A 50 14.28 -1.76 -4.41
N LEU A 51 13.83 -0.53 -4.63
CA LEU A 51 14.10 0.25 -5.83
C LEU A 51 15.42 1.04 -5.74
N GLY A 52 16.08 1.06 -4.59
CA GLY A 52 17.31 1.84 -4.37
C GLY A 52 17.10 3.35 -4.45
N ILE A 53 15.88 3.84 -4.23
CA ILE A 53 15.56 5.27 -4.24
C ILE A 53 15.59 5.84 -2.82
N ARG A 54 15.89 7.12 -2.71
CA ARG A 54 15.80 7.84 -1.43
C ARG A 54 14.32 8.00 -1.03
N GLY A 55 14.08 8.19 0.27
CA GLY A 55 12.78 8.60 0.79
C GLY A 55 12.43 10.03 0.36
N GLN A 56 11.79 10.81 1.24
CA GLN A 56 11.34 12.17 0.95
C GLN A 56 10.13 12.20 0.00
N HIS A 57 9.13 11.41 0.37
CA HIS A 57 7.84 11.36 -0.30
C HIS A 57 6.74 11.78 0.66
N HIS A 58 5.75 12.49 0.14
CA HIS A 58 4.49 12.68 0.82
C HIS A 58 3.48 11.67 0.25
N LEU A 59 3.03 10.75 1.10
CA LEU A 59 2.06 9.72 0.77
C LEU A 59 0.77 9.99 1.55
N VAL A 60 -0.34 10.12 0.83
CA VAL A 60 -1.67 10.28 1.42
C VAL A 60 -2.52 9.08 1.05
N VAL A 61 -3.09 8.42 2.05
CA VAL A 61 -4.11 7.38 1.86
C VAL A 61 -5.48 8.03 2.00
N GLU A 62 -6.12 8.30 0.87
CA GLU A 62 -7.42 8.99 0.82
C GLU A 62 -8.58 8.04 1.16
N GLN A 63 -8.47 6.79 0.72
CA GLN A 63 -9.44 5.73 1.01
C GLN A 63 -8.72 4.41 1.24
N SER A 64 -9.17 3.63 2.22
CA SER A 64 -8.69 2.27 2.45
C SER A 64 -9.84 1.29 2.52
N ILE A 65 -9.61 0.08 2.01
CA ILE A 65 -10.52 -1.03 2.21
C ILE A 65 -10.49 -1.42 3.70
N PRO A 66 -11.63 -1.49 4.40
CA PRO A 66 -11.66 -1.84 5.82
C PRO A 66 -11.08 -3.23 6.07
N SER A 67 -10.15 -3.34 7.01
CA SER A 67 -9.46 -4.60 7.35
C SER A 67 -10.39 -5.74 7.78
N HIS A 68 -11.61 -5.41 8.22
CA HIS A 68 -12.62 -6.36 8.68
C HIS A 68 -13.68 -6.69 7.62
N ALA A 69 -13.59 -6.11 6.41
CA ALA A 69 -14.56 -6.35 5.33
C ALA A 69 -14.41 -7.74 4.68
N GLY A 70 -13.40 -8.52 5.06
CA GLY A 70 -13.09 -9.81 4.43
C GLY A 70 -12.53 -9.67 3.01
N LEU A 71 -12.15 -8.45 2.63
CA LEU A 71 -11.49 -8.10 1.37
C LEU A 71 -9.98 -8.01 1.65
N GLY A 72 -9.18 -8.65 0.80
CA GLY A 72 -7.74 -8.84 1.00
C GLY A 72 -6.89 -7.57 0.94
#